data_AF-A0A829ZAF0-F1
#
_entry.id   AF-A0A829ZAF0-F1
#
_cell.length_a   1.000
_cell.length_b   1.000
_cell.length_c   1.000
_cell.angle_alpha   90.00
_cell.angle_beta   90.00
_cell.angle_gamma   90.00
#
_symmetry.space_group_name_H-M   'P 1'
#
loop_
_entity.id
_entity.type
_entity.pdbx_description
1 polymer ?
#
loop_
_entity_poly.entity_id
_entity_poly.type
_entity_poly.pdbx_seq_one_letter_code
_entity_poly.pdbx_strand_id
1 'polypeptide(L)' 'MSGNTKRRIKTVNPVVIQSDREVHYTSQKYKELICSYSRKGNPWDNVCIESYHALIKRVA' A
#
# COMPACT_ATOMS: atom_id res chain seq x y z
N MET A 1 32.52 -8.05 8.19
CA MET A 1 31.44 -7.04 8.27
C MET A 1 30.33 -7.48 7.33
N SER A 2 29.34 -8.21 7.86
CA SER A 2 28.28 -8.85 7.08
C SER A 2 27.24 -7.82 6.64
N GLY A 3 27.29 -7.41 5.36
CA GLY A 3 26.27 -6.55 4.77
C GLY A 3 24.97 -7.31 4.63
N ASN A 4 23.95 -6.93 5.41
CA ASN A 4 22.59 -7.43 5.26
C ASN A 4 22.02 -6.96 3.91
N THR A 5 22.22 -7.75 2.86
CA THR A 5 21.55 -7.56 1.57
C THR A 5 20.06 -7.78 1.80
N LYS A 6 19.27 -6.69 1.81
CA LYS A 6 17.81 -6.75 1.89
C LYS A 6 17.32 -7.68 0.78
N ARG A 7 16.84 -8.88 1.13
CA ARG A 7 16.22 -9.81 0.18
C ARG A 7 15.03 -9.10 -0.46
N ARG A 8 15.14 -8.81 -1.75
CA ARG A 8 14.06 -8.24 -2.54
C ARG A 8 13.02 -9.34 -2.72
N ILE A 9 11.95 -9.31 -1.91
CA ILE A 9 10.86 -10.27 -2.02
C ILE A 9 10.19 -10.02 -3.38
N LYS A 10 10.46 -10.90 -4.35
CA LYS A 10 9.69 -10.97 -5.61
C LYS A 10 8.42 -11.76 -5.32
N THR A 11 7.49 -11.17 -4.58
CA THR A 11 6.16 -11.75 -4.44
C THR A 11 5.39 -11.42 -5.71
N VAL A 12 5.20 -12.43 -6.56
CA VAL A 12 4.38 -12.33 -7.78
C VAL A 12 2.93 -11.97 -7.40
N ASN A 13 2.52 -12.39 -6.21
CA ASN A 13 1.23 -12.07 -5.59
C ASN A 13 1.45 -11.31 -4.28
N PRO A 14 0.83 -10.14 -4.08
CA PRO A 14 0.87 -9.46 -2.79
C PRO A 14 0.19 -10.32 -1.72
N VAL A 15 0.84 -10.44 -0.55
CA VAL A 15 0.30 -11.21 0.58
C VAL A 15 -0.93 -10.53 1.18
N VAL A 16 -0.88 -9.20 1.29
CA VAL A 16 -2.00 -8.32 1.67
C VAL A 16 -1.77 -6.95 1.00
N ILE A 17 -2.83 -6.34 0.48
CA ILE A 17 -2.82 -4.96 -0.03
C ILE A 17 -3.59 -4.07 0.96
N GLN A 18 -2.91 -3.07 1.52
CA GLN A 18 -3.54 -2.03 2.33
C GLN A 18 -4.00 -0.87 1.42
N SER A 19 -5.26 -0.46 1.55
CA SER A 19 -5.82 0.70 0.82
C SER A 19 -6.81 1.48 1.69
N ASP A 20 -7.19 2.68 1.24
CA ASP A 20 -8.38 3.35 1.78
C ASP A 20 -9.68 2.71 1.26
N ARG A 21 -10.81 3.27 1.69
CA ARG A 21 -12.15 2.84 1.27
C ARG A 21 -12.71 3.64 0.12
N GLU A 22 -11.86 4.16 -0.77
CA GLU A 22 -12.34 4.83 -1.97
C GLU A 22 -13.03 3.87 -2.95
N VAL A 23 -13.76 4.44 -3.90
CA VAL A 23 -14.70 3.71 -4.77
C VAL A 23 -14.01 2.63 -5.61
N HIS A 24 -12.79 2.87 -6.08
CA HIS A 24 -12.03 1.90 -6.88
C HIS A 24 -11.53 0.71 -6.06
N TYR A 25 -11.17 0.93 -4.79
CA TYR A 25 -10.72 -0.13 -3.87
C TYR A 25 -11.88 -0.88 -3.21
N THR A 26 -13.13 -0.41 -3.37
CA THR A 26 -14.33 -1.11 -2.86
C THR A 26 -15.05 -1.95 -3.94
N SER A 27 -14.52 -1.94 -5.17
CA SER A 27 -15.05 -2.72 -6.30
C SER A 27 -14.97 -4.24 -6.07
N GLN A 28 -15.87 -5.01 -6.70
CA GLN A 28 -15.90 -6.47 -6.56
C GLN A 28 -14.59 -7.12 -7.02
N LYS A 29 -14.06 -6.71 -8.17
CA LYS A 29 -12.78 -7.19 -8.69
C LYS A 29 -11.62 -6.94 -7.74
N TYR A 30 -11.62 -5.82 -7.03
CA TYR A 30 -10.56 -5.52 -6.06
C TYR A 30 -10.66 -6.40 -4.81
N LYS A 31 -11.88 -6.77 -4.39
CA LYS A 31 -12.11 -7.70 -3.26
C LYS A 31 -11.69 -9.14 -3.55
N GLU A 32 -11.43 -9.49 -4.82
CA GLU A 32 -10.84 -10.79 -5.19
C GLU A 32 -9.35 -10.88 -4.78
N LEU A 33 -8.73 -9.75 -4.45
CA LEU A 33 -7.39 -9.68 -3.87
C LEU A 33 -7.43 -9.79 -2.34
N ILE A 34 -6.32 -10.18 -1.72
CA ILE A 34 -6.20 -10.16 -0.26
C ILE A 34 -6.06 -8.70 0.20
N CYS A 35 -7.17 -8.11 0.66
CA CYS A 35 -7.28 -6.68 0.92
C CYS A 35 -7.44 -6.36 2.42
N SER A 36 -6.85 -5.24 2.82
CA SER A 36 -7.02 -4.60 4.12
C SER A 36 -7.34 -3.12 3.91
N TYR A 37 -8.27 -2.59 4.69
CA TYR A 37 -8.82 -1.25 4.51
C TYR A 37 -8.53 -0.36 5.71
N SER A 38 -8.29 0.93 5.47
CA SER A 38 -8.23 1.94 6.53
C SER A 38 -9.54 2.06 7.31
N ARG A 39 -9.45 2.54 8.54
CA ARG A 39 -10.63 2.90 9.34
C ARG A 39 -11.18 4.23 8.83
N LYS A 40 -12.52 4.37 8.87
CA LYS A 40 -13.19 5.61 8.49
C LYS A 40 -12.70 6.76 9.37
N GLY A 41 -12.25 7.84 8.75
CA GLY A 41 -11.74 9.02 9.47
C GLY A 41 -10.34 8.85 10.08
N ASN A 42 -9.60 7.79 9.73
CA ASN A 42 -8.25 7.56 10.22
C ASN A 42 -7.21 7.70 9.08
N PRO A 43 -6.60 8.88 8.89
CA PRO A 43 -5.59 9.08 7.85
C PRO A 43 -4.27 8.34 8.14
N TRP A 44 -4.03 7.93 9.39
CA TRP A 44 -2.78 7.28 9.79
C TRP A 44 -2.59 5.90 9.17
N ASP A 45 -3.68 5.21 8.84
CA ASP A 45 -3.62 3.88 8.23
C ASP A 45 -2.99 3.89 6.82
N ASN A 46 -2.98 5.06 6.15
CA ASN A 46 -2.42 5.25 4.82
C ASN A 46 -1.15 6.11 4.80
N VAL A 47 -0.59 6.48 5.97
CA VAL A 47 0.52 7.44 6.07
C VAL A 47 1.73 7.07 5.20
N CYS A 48 2.02 5.77 5.06
CA CYS A 48 3.16 5.29 4.28
C CYS A 48 3.01 5.62 2.78
N ILE A 49 1.83 5.37 2.20
CA ILE A 49 1.61 5.65 0.78
C ILE A 49 1.46 7.15 0.52
N GLU A 50 0.83 7.89 1.43
CA GLU A 50 0.75 9.36 1.36
C GLU A 50 2.12 10.03 1.43
N SER A 51 3.00 9.53 2.30
CA SER A 51 4.38 10.00 2.40
C SER A 51 5.16 9.76 1.11
N TYR A 52 4.90 8.62 0.44
CA TYR A 52 5.48 8.33 -0.86
C TYR A 52 4.94 9.24 -1.96
N HIS A 53 3.64 9.52 -1.98
CA HIS A 53 3.05 10.49 -2.91
C HIS A 53 3.66 11.89 -2.76
N ALA A 54 4.00 12.31 -1.54
CA ALA A 54 4.71 13.58 -1.32
C ALA A 54 6.12 13.60 -1.93
N LEU A 55 6.78 12.47 -2.12
CA LEU A 55 8.06 12.40 -2.84
C LEU A 55 7.85 12.58 -4.34
N ILE A 56 6.85 11.92 -4.92
CA ILE A 56 6.53 12.03 -6.36
C ILE A 56 6.10 13.46 -6.71
N LYS A 57 5.23 14.07 -5.90
CA LYS A 57 4.74 15.44 -6.14
C LYS A 57 5.84 16.51 -6.04
N ARG A 58 7.00 16.21 -5.44
CA ARG A 58 8.14 17.14 -5.38
C ARG A 58 8.99 17.13 -6.65
N VAL A 59 8.91 16.06 -7.44
CA VAL A 59 9.71 15.87 -8.66
C VAL A 59 8.90 16.05 -9.95
N ALA A 60 7.61 16.36 -9.80
CA ALA A 60 6.70 16.74 -10.88
C ALA A 60 6.51 18.26 -10.87
#